data_AF-A0A843RYP1-F1
#
_entry.id   AF-A0A843RYP1-F1
#
_cell.length_a   1.000
_cell.length_b   1.000
_cell.length_c   1.000
_cell.angle_alpha   90.00
_cell.angle_beta   90.00
_cell.angle_gamma   90.00
#
_symmetry.space_group_name_H-M   'P 1'
#
loop_
_entity.id
_entity.type
_entity.pdbx_description
1 polymer ?
#
loop_
_entity_poly.entity_id
_entity_poly.type
_entity_poly.pdbx_seq_one_letter_code
_entity_poly.pdbx_strand_id
1 'polypeptide(L)'
;MNAKAICVLLVLVLCMAAPLRSQVLLEDEVEAMQQAQFDEIDEYLDRQVERADSLRRAYWQRDLSSIAAYEESIEPYRDELFEMLGGNAYRESPLAPTEKLIAEFPTHKAYRVWITAFDDVHVYGVLLVPNGRGPFPALITVHGMAGTPEGVTGLTEDEDYHNRFGLQAVKRQYAVFAPVNMNSAAKRSWLDRKAIMVRQPQYEMFEGAHEVFGGKTFGFFERWLKGGVDQ
;
A
#
# COMPACT_ATOMS: atom_id res chain seq x y z
N MET A 1 -41.64 46.68 -30.58
CA MET A 1 -40.34 46.52 -29.91
C MET A 1 -39.70 45.23 -30.43
N ASN A 2 -38.50 45.29 -31.02
CA ASN A 2 -37.89 44.13 -31.70
C ASN A 2 -37.34 43.14 -30.66
N ALA A 3 -37.46 41.82 -30.90
CA ALA A 3 -37.09 40.77 -29.94
C ALA A 3 -35.65 40.89 -29.42
N LYS A 4 -34.74 41.43 -30.25
CA LYS A 4 -33.36 41.74 -29.86
C LYS A 4 -33.26 42.81 -28.75
N ALA A 5 -34.12 43.83 -28.79
CA ALA A 5 -34.16 44.87 -27.76
C ALA A 5 -34.73 44.34 -26.43
N ILE A 6 -35.68 43.40 -26.49
CA ILE A 6 -36.24 42.72 -25.30
C ILE A 6 -35.17 41.82 -24.66
N CYS A 7 -34.41 41.05 -25.45
CA CYS A 7 -33.32 40.23 -24.92
C CYS A 7 -32.19 41.07 -24.30
N VAL A 8 -31.80 42.19 -24.93
CA VAL A 8 -30.76 43.07 -24.37
C VAL A 8 -31.23 43.72 -23.06
N LEU A 9 -32.51 44.13 -22.98
CA LEU A 9 -33.08 44.70 -21.76
C LEU A 9 -33.20 43.65 -20.63
N LEU A 10 -33.59 42.40 -20.94
CA LEU A 10 -33.67 41.30 -19.98
C LEU A 10 -32.30 40.90 -19.42
N VAL A 11 -31.26 40.86 -20.26
CA VAL A 11 -29.88 40.59 -19.81
C VAL A 11 -29.34 41.73 -18.95
N LEU A 12 -29.63 42.99 -19.29
CA LEU A 12 -29.25 44.15 -18.46
C LEU A 12 -29.98 44.16 -17.10
N VAL A 13 -31.25 43.77 -17.04
CA VAL A 13 -32.01 43.65 -15.77
C VAL A 13 -31.48 42.50 -14.91
N LEU A 14 -31.08 41.37 -15.51
CA LEU A 14 -30.41 40.26 -14.82
C LEU A 14 -29.02 40.65 -14.28
N CYS A 15 -28.27 41.50 -14.99
CA CYS A 15 -26.97 42.00 -14.53
C CYS A 15 -27.06 43.12 -13.48
N MET A 16 -28.21 43.80 -13.35
CA MET A 16 -28.45 44.83 -12.32
C MET A 16 -29.16 44.31 -11.07
N ALA A 17 -29.50 43.01 -11.01
CA ALA A 17 -29.77 42.38 -9.73
C ALA A 17 -28.49 42.44 -8.91
N ALA A 18 -28.52 43.14 -7.77
CA ALA A 18 -27.43 43.11 -6.79
C ALA A 18 -26.99 41.65 -6.63
N PRO A 19 -25.67 41.34 -6.61
CA PRO A 19 -25.22 39.96 -6.49
C PRO A 19 -25.97 39.35 -5.31
N LEU A 20 -26.67 38.24 -5.55
CA LEU A 20 -27.27 37.45 -4.48
C LEU A 20 -26.16 37.25 -3.45
N ARG A 21 -26.31 37.83 -2.26
CA ARG A 21 -25.32 37.70 -1.19
C ARG A 21 -25.41 36.25 -0.71
N SER A 22 -24.72 35.36 -1.40
CA SER A 22 -24.72 33.91 -1.19
C SER A 22 -23.77 33.48 -0.06
N GLN A 23 -22.82 34.34 0.30
CA GLN A 23 -21.93 34.14 1.44
C GLN A 23 -22.55 34.78 2.69
N VAL A 24 -23.26 33.93 3.44
CA VAL A 24 -23.91 34.28 4.72
C VAL A 24 -23.07 33.83 5.91
N LEU A 25 -22.27 32.77 5.73
CA LEU A 25 -21.38 32.22 6.75
C LEU A 25 -19.94 32.71 6.53
N LEU A 26 -19.22 32.89 7.62
CA LEU A 26 -17.78 33.13 7.59
C LEU A 26 -17.05 31.80 7.43
N GLU A 27 -15.93 31.80 6.71
CA GLU A 27 -15.13 30.58 6.49
C GLU A 27 -14.65 29.99 7.83
N ASP A 28 -14.19 30.84 8.76
CA ASP A 28 -13.82 30.45 10.12
C ASP A 28 -14.97 29.78 10.90
N GLU A 29 -16.22 30.20 10.69
CA GLU A 29 -17.39 29.58 11.32
C GLU A 29 -17.62 28.16 10.77
N VAL A 30 -17.46 27.99 9.45
CA VAL A 30 -17.55 26.68 8.79
C VAL A 30 -16.42 25.75 9.24
N GLU A 31 -15.18 26.25 9.29
CA GLU A 31 -14.02 25.50 9.76
C GLU A 31 -14.17 25.07 11.22
N ALA A 32 -14.62 25.98 12.10
CA ALA A 32 -14.86 25.66 13.50
C ALA A 32 -15.93 24.57 13.67
N MET A 33 -17.02 24.62 12.88
CA MET A 33 -18.04 23.57 12.91
C MET A 33 -17.50 22.22 12.41
N GLN A 34 -16.70 22.22 11.35
CA GLN A 34 -16.08 20.99 10.83
C GLN A 34 -15.08 20.39 11.82
N GLN A 35 -14.27 21.24 12.47
CA GLN A 35 -13.33 20.81 13.49
C GLN A 35 -14.05 20.22 14.70
N ALA A 36 -15.10 20.87 15.21
CA ALA A 36 -15.89 20.33 16.32
C ALA A 36 -16.49 18.95 16.00
N GLN A 37 -16.99 18.76 14.77
CA GLN A 37 -17.49 17.45 14.33
C GLN A 37 -16.37 16.39 14.24
N PHE A 38 -15.18 16.79 13.79
CA PHE A 38 -14.02 15.92 13.77
C PHE A 38 -13.62 15.50 15.19
N ASP A 39 -13.50 16.46 16.10
CA ASP A 39 -13.10 16.22 17.50
C ASP A 39 -14.09 15.26 18.19
N GLU A 40 -15.39 15.42 17.96
CA GLU A 40 -16.40 14.51 18.51
C GLU A 40 -16.21 13.06 18.03
N ILE A 41 -15.90 12.87 16.74
CA ILE A 41 -15.65 11.55 16.17
C ILE A 41 -14.35 10.97 16.72
N ASP A 42 -13.29 11.77 16.80
CA ASP A 42 -11.97 11.37 17.30
C ASP A 42 -12.07 10.91 18.76
N GLU A 43 -12.69 11.72 19.63
CA GLU A 43 -12.92 11.37 21.04
C GLU A 43 -13.80 10.11 21.19
N TYR A 44 -14.79 9.92 20.32
CA TYR A 44 -15.59 8.70 20.33
C TYR A 44 -14.74 7.47 20.02
N LEU A 45 -13.88 7.55 19.00
CA LEU A 45 -12.98 6.47 18.60
C LEU A 45 -11.94 6.16 19.67
N ASP A 46 -11.37 7.17 20.31
CA ASP A 46 -10.45 6.99 21.44
C ASP A 46 -11.09 6.17 22.56
N ARG A 47 -12.33 6.49 22.95
CA ARG A 47 -13.09 5.70 23.93
C ARG A 47 -13.31 4.25 23.47
N GLN A 48 -13.47 4.00 22.16
CA GLN A 48 -13.54 2.62 21.66
C GLN A 48 -12.19 1.91 21.75
N VAL A 49 -11.08 2.59 21.43
CA VAL A 49 -9.72 2.03 21.51
C VAL A 49 -9.36 1.64 22.94
N GLU A 50 -9.70 2.48 23.92
CA GLU A 50 -9.53 2.18 25.34
C GLU A 50 -10.30 0.92 25.76
N ARG A 51 -11.56 0.80 25.34
CA ARG A 51 -12.39 -0.39 25.60
C ARG A 51 -11.86 -1.64 24.91
N ALA A 52 -11.31 -1.49 23.71
CA ALA A 52 -10.81 -2.59 22.89
C ALA A 52 -9.68 -3.37 23.60
N ASP A 53 -8.91 -2.75 24.48
CA ASP A 53 -7.85 -3.44 25.22
C ASP A 53 -8.37 -4.60 26.09
N SER A 54 -9.46 -4.38 26.82
CA SER A 54 -10.09 -5.42 27.63
C SER A 54 -10.78 -6.48 26.78
N LEU A 55 -11.39 -6.06 25.66
CA LEU A 55 -12.03 -6.98 24.70
C LEU A 55 -10.99 -7.89 24.03
N ARG A 56 -9.83 -7.34 23.62
CA ARG A 56 -8.74 -8.12 23.02
C ARG A 56 -8.27 -9.23 23.96
N ARG A 57 -8.08 -8.95 25.26
CA ARG A 57 -7.66 -9.99 26.21
C ARG A 57 -8.67 -11.15 26.31
N ALA A 58 -9.97 -10.84 26.31
CA ALA A 58 -11.01 -11.86 26.33
C ALA A 58 -11.14 -12.61 24.99
N TYR A 59 -10.83 -11.92 23.89
CA TYR A 59 -10.89 -12.47 22.54
C TYR A 59 -9.75 -13.44 22.24
N TRP A 60 -8.51 -13.09 22.61
CA TRP A 60 -7.29 -13.86 22.33
C TRP A 60 -7.05 -14.98 23.35
N GLN A 61 -7.71 -16.11 23.14
CA GLN A 61 -7.61 -17.36 23.90
C GLN A 61 -6.47 -18.26 23.38
N ARG A 62 -5.23 -17.79 23.56
CA ARG A 62 -4.02 -18.50 23.12
C ARG A 62 -3.63 -19.58 24.12
N ASP A 63 -3.37 -20.79 23.65
CA ASP A 63 -2.80 -21.85 24.47
C ASP A 63 -1.26 -21.74 24.45
N LEU A 64 -0.66 -21.42 25.60
CA LEU A 64 0.78 -21.24 25.74
C LEU A 64 1.48 -22.49 26.32
N SER A 65 0.79 -23.63 26.41
CA SER A 65 1.31 -24.86 27.02
C SER A 65 2.37 -25.56 26.15
N SER A 66 2.32 -25.38 24.84
CA SER A 66 3.30 -25.91 23.89
C SER A 66 3.24 -25.16 22.54
N ILE A 67 4.24 -25.36 21.67
CA ILE A 67 4.24 -24.80 20.32
C ILE A 67 3.03 -25.30 19.51
N ALA A 68 2.77 -26.61 19.53
CA ALA A 68 1.66 -27.20 18.78
C ALA A 68 0.30 -26.68 19.27
N ALA A 69 0.11 -26.59 20.59
CA ALA A 69 -1.11 -26.05 21.17
C ALA A 69 -1.29 -24.56 20.83
N TYR A 70 -0.19 -23.79 20.82
CA TYR A 70 -0.22 -22.39 20.40
C TYR A 70 -0.65 -22.26 18.94
N GLU A 71 -0.03 -23.01 18.03
CA GLU A 71 -0.35 -23.02 16.61
C GLU A 71 -1.83 -23.32 16.37
N GLU A 72 -2.35 -24.39 16.99
CA GLU A 72 -3.77 -24.75 16.90
C GLU A 72 -4.68 -23.66 17.48
N SER A 73 -4.34 -23.08 18.63
CA SER A 73 -5.16 -22.07 19.29
C SER A 73 -5.28 -20.75 18.53
N ILE A 74 -4.36 -20.46 17.59
CA ILE A 74 -4.36 -19.21 16.84
C ILE A 74 -4.91 -19.32 15.43
N GLU A 75 -5.19 -20.52 14.92
CA GLU A 75 -5.74 -20.72 13.57
C GLU A 75 -7.03 -19.89 13.32
N PRO A 76 -8.01 -19.83 14.25
CA PRO A 76 -9.20 -19.01 14.01
C PRO A 76 -8.90 -17.52 13.79
N TYR A 77 -7.84 -17.00 14.42
CA TYR A 77 -7.42 -15.60 14.23
C TYR A 77 -6.67 -15.38 12.92
N ARG A 78 -6.00 -16.42 12.40
CA ARG A 78 -5.39 -16.39 11.07
C ARG A 78 -6.47 -16.34 9.99
N ASP A 79 -7.51 -17.17 10.12
CA ASP A 79 -8.66 -17.18 9.23
C ASP A 79 -9.38 -15.81 9.26
N GLU A 80 -9.64 -15.27 10.45
CA GLU A 80 -10.26 -13.95 10.58
C GLU A 80 -9.38 -12.85 9.98
N LEU A 81 -8.07 -12.86 10.25
CA LEU A 81 -7.14 -11.90 9.66
C LEU A 81 -7.15 -12.01 8.13
N PHE A 82 -7.12 -13.23 7.59
CA PHE A 82 -7.18 -13.48 6.15
C PHE A 82 -8.44 -12.89 5.53
N GLU A 83 -9.62 -13.11 6.13
CA GLU A 83 -10.87 -12.49 5.68
C GLU A 83 -10.85 -10.95 5.80
N MET A 84 -10.27 -10.39 6.87
CA MET A 84 -10.10 -8.93 7.04
C MET A 84 -9.18 -8.32 5.99
N LEU A 85 -8.14 -9.05 5.57
CA LEU A 85 -7.23 -8.67 4.50
C LEU A 85 -7.88 -8.81 3.11
N GLY A 86 -9.05 -9.46 3.05
CA GLY A 86 -9.87 -9.57 1.86
C GLY A 86 -10.04 -10.97 1.29
N GLY A 87 -9.50 -11.97 1.97
CA GLY A 87 -9.50 -13.35 1.53
C GLY A 87 -8.77 -13.54 0.21
N ASN A 88 -9.10 -14.62 -0.50
CA ASN A 88 -8.52 -14.98 -1.78
C ASN A 88 -9.61 -15.06 -2.86
N ALA A 89 -10.23 -13.92 -3.18
CA ALA A 89 -11.25 -13.88 -4.24
C ALA A 89 -10.63 -13.89 -5.65
N TYR A 90 -9.31 -13.77 -5.75
CA TYR A 90 -8.59 -13.75 -7.01
C TYR A 90 -8.23 -15.16 -7.49
N ARG A 91 -8.27 -15.34 -8.81
CA ARG A 91 -7.81 -16.59 -9.42
C ARG A 91 -6.30 -16.65 -9.36
N GLU A 92 -5.76 -17.80 -8.96
CA GLU A 92 -4.33 -18.01 -9.02
C GLU A 92 -3.82 -17.86 -10.46
N SER A 93 -2.89 -16.92 -10.64
CA SER A 93 -2.13 -16.77 -11.87
C SER A 93 -0.70 -17.29 -11.69
N PRO A 94 -0.05 -17.83 -12.74
CA PRO A 94 1.38 -18.03 -12.72
C PRO A 94 2.09 -16.69 -12.48
N LEU A 95 3.14 -16.68 -11.65
CA LEU A 95 3.86 -15.45 -11.31
C LEU A 95 4.46 -14.71 -12.52
N ALA A 96 4.83 -15.45 -13.58
CA ALA A 96 5.34 -14.93 -14.85
C ALA A 96 6.30 -13.72 -14.73
N PRO A 97 7.37 -13.83 -13.92
CA PRO A 97 8.22 -12.68 -13.61
C PRO A 97 8.97 -12.20 -14.85
N THR A 98 9.05 -10.89 -15.03
CA THR A 98 9.90 -10.25 -16.04
C THR A 98 10.90 -9.33 -15.37
N GLU A 99 12.14 -9.31 -15.86
CA GLU A 99 13.22 -8.50 -15.29
C GLU A 99 13.86 -7.60 -16.35
N LYS A 100 14.25 -6.40 -15.91
CA LYS A 100 15.01 -5.44 -16.71
C LYS A 100 16.16 -4.90 -15.88
N LEU A 101 17.39 -5.07 -16.36
CA LEU A 101 18.56 -4.46 -15.72
C LEU A 101 18.40 -2.93 -15.71
N ILE A 102 18.55 -2.33 -14.53
CA ILE A 102 18.55 -0.89 -14.32
C ILE A 102 20.00 -0.38 -14.35
N ALA A 103 20.86 -1.00 -13.54
CA ALA A 103 22.24 -0.57 -13.36
C ALA A 103 23.12 -1.71 -12.85
N GLU A 104 24.42 -1.61 -13.13
CA GLU A 104 25.46 -2.45 -12.53
C GLU A 104 26.34 -1.59 -11.63
N PHE A 105 26.63 -2.10 -10.43
CA PHE A 105 27.51 -1.47 -9.46
C PHE A 105 28.69 -2.41 -9.14
N PRO A 106 29.79 -1.89 -8.56
CA PRO A 106 30.92 -2.72 -8.16
C PRO A 106 30.54 -3.87 -7.22
N THR A 107 29.50 -3.71 -6.40
CA THR A 107 29.09 -4.70 -5.40
C THR A 107 27.88 -5.55 -5.78
N HIS A 108 27.04 -5.10 -6.70
CA HIS A 108 25.75 -5.73 -7.01
C HIS A 108 25.18 -5.25 -8.35
N LYS A 109 24.16 -5.94 -8.85
CA LYS A 109 23.32 -5.50 -9.97
C LYS A 109 21.93 -5.14 -9.48
N ALA A 110 21.31 -4.14 -10.09
CA ALA A 110 19.95 -3.71 -9.79
C ALA A 110 19.02 -4.00 -10.99
N TYR A 111 17.90 -4.66 -10.72
CA TYR A 111 16.90 -5.01 -11.71
C TYR A 111 15.54 -4.42 -11.31
N ARG A 112 14.78 -3.99 -12.32
CA ARG A 112 13.33 -3.83 -12.19
C ARG A 112 12.70 -5.18 -12.43
N VAL A 113 11.82 -5.61 -11.54
CA VAL A 113 11.08 -6.87 -11.69
C VAL A 113 9.59 -6.56 -11.69
N TRP A 114 8.85 -7.20 -12.58
CA TRP A 114 7.38 -7.25 -12.55
C TRP A 114 6.95 -8.69 -12.34
N ILE A 115 5.92 -8.89 -11.53
CA ILE A 115 5.36 -10.19 -11.23
C ILE A 115 3.85 -10.07 -11.34
N THR A 116 3.22 -11.03 -12.01
CA THR A 116 1.76 -11.14 -12.09
C THR A 116 1.23 -11.48 -10.70
N ALA A 117 0.31 -10.67 -10.18
CA ALA A 117 -0.36 -10.91 -8.91
C ALA A 117 -1.66 -11.71 -9.14
N PHE A 118 -2.56 -11.20 -9.97
CA PHE A 118 -3.81 -11.84 -10.36
C PHE A 118 -4.34 -11.22 -11.66
N ASP A 119 -5.15 -11.97 -12.41
CA ASP A 119 -5.73 -11.53 -13.69
C ASP A 119 -4.69 -10.83 -14.60
N ASP A 120 -4.91 -9.55 -14.95
CA ASP A 120 -4.00 -8.68 -15.69
C ASP A 120 -3.23 -7.67 -14.81
N VAL A 121 -3.31 -7.83 -13.48
CA VAL A 121 -2.64 -6.98 -12.49
C VAL A 121 -1.22 -7.48 -12.22
N HIS A 122 -0.27 -6.55 -12.39
CA HIS A 122 1.15 -6.79 -12.16
C HIS A 122 1.66 -5.88 -11.06
N VAL A 123 2.48 -6.44 -10.17
CA VAL A 123 3.20 -5.68 -9.15
C VAL A 123 4.65 -5.58 -9.58
N TYR A 124 5.25 -4.41 -9.35
CA TYR A 124 6.66 -4.21 -9.64
C TYR A 124 7.47 -4.03 -8.35
N GLY A 125 8.76 -4.29 -8.46
CA GLY A 125 9.73 -3.99 -7.41
C GLY A 125 11.14 -3.83 -7.96
N VAL A 126 12.08 -3.51 -7.07
CA VAL A 126 13.51 -3.47 -7.38
C VAL A 126 14.18 -4.67 -6.72
N LEU A 127 14.92 -5.44 -7.51
CA LEU A 127 15.75 -6.55 -7.06
C LEU A 127 17.22 -6.12 -7.10
N LEU A 128 17.90 -6.19 -5.96
CA LEU A 128 19.35 -6.06 -5.89
C LEU A 128 19.98 -7.44 -5.69
N VAL A 129 20.91 -7.78 -6.56
CA VAL A 129 21.62 -9.06 -6.52
C VAL A 129 23.09 -8.81 -6.28
N PRO A 130 23.68 -9.33 -5.19
CA PRO A 130 25.12 -9.22 -4.96
C PRO A 130 25.94 -9.82 -6.11
N ASN A 131 27.08 -9.20 -6.42
CA ASN A 131 28.04 -9.78 -7.34
C ASN A 131 28.69 -11.01 -6.69
N GLY A 132 28.97 -12.04 -7.48
CA GLY A 132 29.57 -13.29 -7.01
C GLY A 132 28.65 -14.49 -7.19
N ARG A 133 28.97 -15.59 -6.53
CA ARG A 133 28.22 -16.85 -6.61
C ARG A 133 27.48 -17.08 -5.29
N GLY A 134 26.16 -17.25 -5.38
CA GLY A 134 25.30 -17.58 -4.25
C GLY A 134 25.44 -19.02 -3.75
N PRO A 135 24.54 -19.47 -2.84
CA PRO A 135 23.30 -18.81 -2.45
C PRO A 135 23.50 -17.58 -1.56
N PHE A 136 22.61 -16.60 -1.68
CA PHE A 136 22.58 -15.41 -0.82
C PHE A 136 21.38 -15.48 0.13
N PRO A 137 21.50 -15.02 1.39
CA PRO A 137 20.33 -14.77 2.21
C PRO A 137 19.41 -13.73 1.53
N ALA A 138 18.09 -13.92 1.62
CA ALA A 138 17.09 -13.01 1.05
C ALA A 138 16.65 -11.96 2.08
N LEU A 139 16.33 -10.77 1.60
CA LEU A 139 15.64 -9.75 2.39
C LEU A 139 14.55 -9.08 1.53
N ILE A 140 13.31 -9.10 2.02
CA ILE A 140 12.23 -8.27 1.49
C ILE A 140 12.25 -6.93 2.22
N THR A 141 12.32 -5.84 1.48
CA THR A 141 12.48 -4.50 2.05
C THR A 141 11.29 -3.63 1.66
N VAL A 142 10.42 -3.33 2.63
CA VAL A 142 9.20 -2.55 2.42
C VAL A 142 9.47 -1.09 2.78
N HIS A 143 9.14 -0.17 1.88
CA HIS A 143 9.31 1.27 2.10
C HIS A 143 8.18 1.85 2.96
N GLY A 144 8.47 2.94 3.66
CA GLY A 144 7.49 3.70 4.45
C GLY A 144 6.58 4.59 3.60
N MET A 145 5.69 5.32 4.28
CA MET A 145 4.72 6.24 3.65
C MET A 145 5.40 7.20 2.68
N ALA A 146 4.84 7.33 1.48
CA ALA A 146 5.36 8.16 0.39
C ALA A 146 6.75 7.74 -0.17
N GLY A 147 7.37 6.69 0.36
CA GLY A 147 8.60 6.11 -0.16
C GLY A 147 8.39 5.31 -1.44
N THR A 148 9.49 4.75 -1.96
CA THR A 148 9.50 3.91 -3.17
C THR A 148 10.50 2.76 -3.03
N PRO A 149 10.37 1.69 -3.84
CA PRO A 149 11.41 0.68 -3.99
C PRO A 149 12.78 1.25 -4.33
N GLU A 150 12.82 2.26 -5.20
CA GLU A 150 14.03 2.94 -5.65
C GLU A 150 14.69 3.74 -4.53
N GLY A 151 13.88 4.35 -3.65
CA GLY A 151 14.33 4.98 -2.42
C GLY A 151 15.09 3.96 -1.58
N VAL A 152 14.39 2.91 -1.11
CA VAL A 152 14.91 1.81 -0.25
C VAL A 152 16.20 1.17 -0.76
N THR A 153 16.33 1.08 -2.08
CA THR A 153 17.48 0.49 -2.78
C THR A 153 18.59 1.48 -3.11
N GLY A 154 18.40 2.76 -2.77
CA GLY A 154 19.37 3.83 -2.96
C GLY A 154 19.62 4.21 -4.41
N LEU A 155 18.63 3.97 -5.29
CA LEU A 155 18.68 4.33 -6.70
C LEU A 155 18.27 5.78 -6.96
N THR A 156 17.46 6.39 -6.09
CA THR A 156 16.95 7.77 -6.26
C THR A 156 17.19 8.70 -5.08
N GLU A 157 17.57 8.19 -3.91
CA GLU A 157 17.71 9.00 -2.70
C GLU A 157 19.16 9.14 -2.22
N ASP A 158 19.50 10.35 -1.79
CA ASP A 158 20.75 10.68 -1.11
C ASP A 158 20.62 10.54 0.42
N GLU A 159 21.67 9.98 1.03
CA GLU A 159 22.02 9.75 2.46
C GLU A 159 20.96 9.73 3.60
N ASP A 160 19.65 9.60 3.36
CA ASP A 160 18.69 9.33 4.45
C ASP A 160 18.87 7.89 4.97
N TYR A 161 19.03 7.76 6.29
CA TYR A 161 19.19 6.49 6.99
C TYR A 161 17.96 5.58 6.86
N HIS A 162 16.74 6.13 6.82
CA HIS A 162 15.50 5.35 6.75
C HIS A 162 15.33 4.64 5.41
N ASN A 163 15.87 5.20 4.33
CA ASN A 163 15.52 4.80 2.99
C ASN A 163 16.65 4.06 2.26
N ARG A 164 17.76 3.65 2.86
CA ARG A 164 18.80 2.90 2.10
C ARG A 164 19.21 1.59 2.74
N PHE A 165 18.40 1.06 3.65
CA PHE A 165 18.69 -0.20 4.31
C PHE A 165 18.75 -1.38 3.33
N GLY A 166 18.00 -1.34 2.22
CA GLY A 166 18.13 -2.33 1.13
C GLY A 166 19.49 -2.27 0.45
N LEU A 167 20.01 -1.07 0.15
CA LEU A 167 21.37 -0.90 -0.37
C LEU A 167 22.43 -1.39 0.63
N GLN A 168 22.22 -1.15 1.92
CA GLN A 168 23.12 -1.63 2.97
C GLN A 168 23.10 -3.16 3.09
N ALA A 169 21.94 -3.79 2.92
CA ALA A 169 21.79 -5.24 2.92
C ALA A 169 22.50 -5.89 1.73
N VAL A 170 22.33 -5.37 0.50
CA VAL A 170 23.02 -5.97 -0.66
C VAL A 170 24.54 -5.86 -0.58
N LYS A 171 25.06 -4.76 -0.02
CA LYS A 171 26.50 -4.60 0.26
C LYS A 171 27.04 -5.64 1.25
N ARG A 172 26.16 -6.25 2.06
CA ARG A 172 26.45 -7.34 3.00
C ARG A 172 26.10 -8.73 2.44
N GLN A 173 25.95 -8.83 1.11
CA GLN A 173 25.68 -10.09 0.39
C GLN A 173 24.28 -10.67 0.62
N TYR A 174 23.28 -9.83 0.90
CA TYR A 174 21.88 -10.24 0.84
C TYR A 174 21.32 -10.00 -0.57
N ALA A 175 20.55 -10.95 -1.10
CA ALA A 175 19.64 -10.65 -2.21
C ALA A 175 18.46 -9.84 -1.67
N VAL A 176 18.19 -8.68 -2.26
CA VAL A 176 17.20 -7.74 -1.74
C VAL A 176 16.08 -7.54 -2.74
N PHE A 177 14.83 -7.72 -2.31
CA PHE A 177 13.67 -7.35 -3.10
C PHE A 177 12.84 -6.29 -2.41
N ALA A 178 12.68 -5.15 -3.07
CA ALA A 178 11.83 -4.06 -2.62
C ALA A 178 10.56 -4.00 -3.50
N PRO A 179 9.42 -4.56 -3.05
CA PRO A 179 8.15 -4.39 -3.77
C PRO A 179 7.61 -2.97 -3.60
N VAL A 180 6.85 -2.50 -4.58
CA VAL A 180 6.07 -1.27 -4.41
C VAL A 180 4.95 -1.51 -3.40
N ASN A 181 4.83 -0.62 -2.42
CA ASN A 181 3.66 -0.53 -1.55
C ASN A 181 2.89 0.75 -1.89
N MET A 182 1.62 0.64 -2.27
CA MET A 182 0.79 1.80 -2.60
C MET A 182 0.28 2.50 -1.34
N ASN A 183 1.15 3.29 -0.72
CA ASN A 183 0.88 3.88 0.59
C ASN A 183 0.64 5.41 0.57
N SER A 184 0.55 6.03 -0.61
CA SER A 184 0.22 7.46 -0.71
C SER A 184 -1.27 7.70 -0.44
N ALA A 185 -1.58 8.56 0.53
CA ALA A 185 -2.95 8.76 1.03
C ALA A 185 -3.96 9.05 -0.09
N ALA A 186 -3.63 9.97 -1.01
CA ALA A 186 -4.52 10.34 -2.11
C ALA A 186 -4.77 9.21 -3.11
N LYS A 187 -3.71 8.52 -3.55
CA LYS A 187 -3.83 7.43 -4.53
C LYS A 187 -4.54 6.22 -3.92
N ARG A 188 -4.16 5.88 -2.69
CA ARG A 188 -4.78 4.85 -1.86
C ARG A 188 -6.29 5.13 -1.73
N SER A 189 -6.66 6.28 -1.18
CA SER A 189 -8.07 6.65 -1.00
C SER A 189 -8.92 6.61 -2.28
N TRP A 190 -8.33 6.87 -3.45
CA TRP A 190 -9.06 6.79 -4.72
C TRP A 190 -9.31 5.35 -5.15
N LEU A 191 -8.30 4.49 -5.04
CA LEU A 191 -8.42 3.06 -5.34
C LEU A 191 -9.39 2.37 -4.38
N ASP A 192 -9.39 2.76 -3.11
CA ASP A 192 -10.31 2.22 -2.09
C ASP A 192 -11.75 2.46 -2.44
N ARG A 193 -12.07 3.68 -2.89
CA ARG A 193 -13.42 4.03 -3.33
C ARG A 193 -13.86 3.16 -4.49
N LYS A 194 -12.95 2.81 -5.42
CA LYS A 194 -13.28 1.88 -6.51
C LYS A 194 -13.48 0.45 -6.00
N ALA A 195 -12.60 -0.02 -5.12
CA ALA A 195 -12.66 -1.36 -4.54
C ALA A 195 -13.98 -1.58 -3.78
N ILE A 196 -14.39 -0.61 -2.96
CA ILE A 196 -15.68 -0.63 -2.24
C ILE A 196 -16.87 -0.78 -3.21
N MET A 197 -16.85 -0.10 -4.36
CA MET A 197 -17.95 -0.16 -5.34
C MET A 197 -18.11 -1.53 -6.00
N VAL A 198 -17.04 -2.34 -6.02
CA VAL A 198 -17.06 -3.72 -6.54
C VAL A 198 -17.03 -4.76 -5.41
N ARG A 199 -17.22 -4.33 -4.16
CA ARG A 199 -17.18 -5.17 -2.95
C ARG A 199 -15.85 -5.94 -2.79
N GLN A 200 -14.76 -5.32 -3.23
CA GLN A 200 -13.41 -5.80 -2.98
C GLN A 200 -12.81 -4.98 -1.84
N PRO A 201 -12.38 -5.60 -0.74
CA PRO A 201 -11.61 -4.92 0.30
C PRO A 201 -10.32 -4.30 -0.26
N GLN A 202 -9.98 -3.12 0.26
CA GLN A 202 -8.78 -2.38 -0.14
C GLN A 202 -7.48 -3.16 0.08
N TYR A 203 -7.39 -3.90 1.18
CA TYR A 203 -6.20 -4.69 1.53
C TYR A 203 -5.94 -5.77 0.46
N GLU A 204 -6.99 -6.30 -0.18
CA GLU A 204 -6.93 -7.30 -1.25
C GLU A 204 -6.11 -6.80 -2.46
N MET A 205 -6.27 -5.53 -2.87
CA MET A 205 -5.58 -5.01 -4.06
C MET A 205 -4.11 -4.63 -3.84
N PHE A 206 -3.72 -4.27 -2.61
CA PHE A 206 -2.36 -3.84 -2.29
C PHE A 206 -1.54 -4.92 -1.60
N GLU A 207 -2.19 -5.73 -0.78
CA GLU A 207 -1.60 -6.77 0.07
C GLU A 207 -2.09 -8.18 -0.31
N GLY A 208 -3.13 -8.37 -1.15
CA GLY A 208 -3.46 -9.69 -1.72
C GLY A 208 -2.37 -10.19 -2.66
N ALA A 209 -1.64 -9.25 -3.26
CA ALA A 209 -0.29 -9.46 -3.77
C ALA A 209 0.60 -10.16 -2.73
N HIS A 210 0.70 -9.66 -1.50
CA HIS A 210 1.57 -10.20 -0.44
C HIS A 210 1.22 -11.64 -0.03
N GLU A 211 -0.02 -12.09 -0.21
CA GLU A 211 -0.41 -13.48 0.05
C GLU A 211 -0.11 -14.42 -1.13
N VAL A 212 -0.51 -14.06 -2.36
CA VAL A 212 -0.08 -14.77 -3.58
C VAL A 212 1.46 -14.82 -3.63
N PHE A 213 2.10 -13.77 -3.12
CA PHE A 213 3.53 -13.67 -2.95
C PHE A 213 4.06 -14.48 -1.75
N GLY A 214 3.39 -14.59 -0.61
CA GLY A 214 3.93 -15.23 0.59
C GLY A 214 4.39 -16.68 0.38
N GLY A 215 3.59 -17.49 -0.33
CA GLY A 215 3.95 -18.88 -0.65
C GLY A 215 4.79 -19.05 -1.92
N LYS A 216 4.49 -18.29 -2.99
CA LYS A 216 5.09 -18.49 -4.33
C LYS A 216 6.30 -17.56 -4.62
N THR A 217 6.47 -16.45 -3.90
CA THR A 217 7.61 -15.52 -4.07
C THR A 217 8.92 -16.12 -3.61
N PHE A 218 8.90 -16.94 -2.56
CA PHE A 218 10.09 -17.71 -2.21
C PHE A 218 10.46 -18.63 -3.37
N GLY A 219 9.48 -19.23 -4.04
CA GLY A 219 9.60 -19.95 -5.33
C GLY A 219 10.30 -19.15 -6.43
N PHE A 220 9.88 -17.90 -6.66
CA PHE A 220 10.52 -16.99 -7.61
C PHE A 220 11.99 -16.70 -7.24
N PHE A 221 12.26 -16.43 -5.97
CA PHE A 221 13.61 -16.15 -5.51
C PHE A 221 14.49 -17.40 -5.44
N GLU A 222 13.95 -18.61 -5.53
CA GLU A 222 14.73 -19.86 -5.43
C GLU A 222 15.93 -19.87 -6.38
N ARG A 223 15.81 -19.31 -7.58
CA ARG A 223 16.92 -19.19 -8.55
C ARG A 223 18.15 -18.47 -7.96
N TRP A 224 17.90 -17.44 -7.15
CA TRP A 224 18.91 -16.62 -6.49
C TRP A 224 19.27 -17.15 -5.09
N LEU A 225 18.32 -17.80 -4.41
CA LEU A 225 18.45 -18.31 -3.03
C LEU A 225 19.00 -19.73 -2.92
N LYS A 226 18.86 -20.56 -3.94
CA LYS A 226 19.35 -21.95 -3.95
C LYS A 226 20.67 -22.13 -4.70
N GLY A 227 21.25 -21.04 -5.20
CA GLY A 227 22.59 -21.03 -5.79
C GLY A 227 22.67 -21.87 -7.07
N GLY A 228 22.21 -21.32 -8.19
CA GLY A 228 22.49 -21.92 -9.49
C GLY A 228 21.59 -21.39 -10.58
N VAL A 229 22.12 -20.46 -11.37
CA VAL A 229 21.92 -20.46 -12.83
C VAL A 229 23.24 -20.06 -13.45
N ASP A 230 23.73 -20.95 -14.29
CA ASP A 230 24.83 -20.71 -15.22
C ASP A 230 24.59 -19.39 -15.97
N GLN A 231 25.57 -18.47 -15.86
CA GLN A 231 25.73 -17.35 -16.79
C GLN A 231 26.59 -17.79 -17.96
#